data_AF-A0A810A6R5-F1
#
_entry.id   AF-A0A810A6R5-F1
#
_cell.length_a   1.000
_cell.length_b   1.000
_cell.length_c   1.000
_cell.angle_alpha   90.00
_cell.angle_beta   90.00
_cell.angle_gamma   90.00
#
_symmetry.space_group_name_H-M   'P 1'
#
loop_
_entity.id
_entity.type
_entity.pdbx_description
1 polymer ?
#
loop_
_entity_poly.entity_id
_entity_poly.type
_entity_poly.pdbx_seq_one_letter_code
_entity_poly.pdbx_strand_id
1 'polypeptide(L)'
;MKLFTRKSMTEQFEAELSALRARAGSLSSRLAAAEAAFGDAKAKLQRHHLEADLDADDKTRAKLEATVAACAVARDGFVDALAEVQAKLAQAEQKLAAERDAVERKAASDKLARDLDAVQRALPEYLAAGRGLACALETIHHNFEAAQIATFIHNGQAQIEIAAAFVVQELRNTVGAIRDGAAPIPAANHGAALNSTPQPAPPTTTVFMLRSAKYHDHDGRKRFAGQWEDATMPVATAQHALRLGVAVAVTDPRRAQLRGARGGDFNPQASDVVDLDTEEKPTRAPQIEPDPVLHEAGFVALDRTAETRTIEIEVPGA
;
A
#
# COMPACT_ATOMS: atom_id res chain seq x y z
N MET A 1 -19.57 -39.31 35.06
CA MET A 1 -18.12 -39.05 35.22
C MET A 1 -17.83 -37.64 34.72
N LYS A 2 -17.48 -36.70 35.62
CA LYS A 2 -17.01 -35.37 35.19
C LYS A 2 -15.56 -35.53 34.74
N LEU A 3 -15.34 -35.52 33.42
CA LEU A 3 -14.01 -35.38 32.85
C LEU A 3 -13.46 -34.02 33.31
N PHE A 4 -12.48 -34.05 34.21
CA PHE A 4 -11.68 -32.87 34.51
C PHE A 4 -10.88 -32.54 33.25
N THR A 5 -11.41 -31.64 32.42
CA THR A 5 -10.67 -31.05 31.32
C THR A 5 -9.48 -30.30 31.91
N ARG A 6 -8.28 -30.76 31.57
CA ARG A 6 -7.01 -30.14 31.99
C ARG A 6 -6.98 -28.73 31.39
N LYS A 7 -6.94 -27.71 32.25
CA LYS A 7 -6.85 -26.31 31.82
C LYS A 7 -5.64 -26.10 30.91
N SER A 8 -5.81 -25.29 29.86
CA SER A 8 -4.69 -24.89 28.99
C SER A 8 -3.63 -24.12 29.80
N MET A 9 -2.37 -24.08 29.35
CA MET A 9 -1.33 -23.33 30.05
C MET A 9 -1.69 -21.84 30.16
N THR A 10 -2.29 -21.27 29.11
CA THR A 10 -2.82 -19.89 29.11
C THR A 10 -3.84 -19.66 30.24
N GLU A 11 -4.82 -20.56 30.39
CA GLU A 11 -5.83 -20.47 31.46
C GLU A 11 -5.21 -20.63 32.87
N GLN A 12 -4.13 -21.40 32.99
CA GLN A 12 -3.41 -21.56 34.26
C GLN A 12 -2.70 -20.25 34.64
N PHE A 13 -1.98 -19.62 33.72
CA PHE A 13 -1.31 -18.35 33.97
C PHE A 13 -2.30 -17.20 34.21
N GLU A 14 -3.43 -17.16 33.51
CA GLU A 14 -4.48 -16.16 33.77
C GLU A 14 -5.09 -16.31 35.16
N ALA A 15 -5.32 -17.55 35.62
CA ALA A 15 -5.80 -17.82 36.97
C ALA A 15 -4.75 -17.44 38.03
N GLU A 16 -3.47 -17.74 37.79
CA GLU A 16 -2.36 -17.35 38.66
C GLU A 16 -2.25 -15.83 38.79
N LEU A 17 -2.32 -15.09 37.66
CA LEU A 17 -2.32 -13.63 37.66
C LEU A 17 -3.49 -13.04 38.45
N SER A 18 -4.69 -13.60 38.28
CA SER A 18 -5.86 -13.19 39.06
C SER A 18 -5.63 -13.35 40.57
N ALA A 19 -5.09 -14.50 40.99
CA ALA A 19 -4.78 -14.78 42.38
C ALA A 19 -3.69 -13.85 42.94
N LEU A 20 -2.62 -13.61 42.17
CA LEU A 20 -1.54 -12.70 42.55
C LEU A 20 -2.01 -11.25 42.65
N ARG A 21 -2.88 -10.78 41.73
CA ARG A 21 -3.48 -9.43 41.79
C ARG A 21 -4.35 -9.26 43.02
N ALA A 22 -5.17 -10.27 43.36
CA ALA A 22 -5.97 -10.26 44.58
C ALA A 22 -5.07 -10.20 45.84
N ARG A 23 -3.96 -10.94 45.84
CA ARG A 23 -2.99 -10.92 46.93
C ARG A 23 -2.29 -9.57 47.06
N ALA A 24 -1.89 -8.95 45.95
CA ALA A 24 -1.28 -7.63 45.92
C ALA A 24 -2.25 -6.57 46.48
N GLY A 25 -3.52 -6.60 46.10
CA GLY A 25 -4.56 -5.72 46.64
C GLY A 25 -4.72 -5.87 48.16
N SER A 26 -4.74 -7.11 48.67
CA SER A 26 -4.80 -7.37 50.11
C SER A 26 -3.56 -6.88 50.86
N LEU A 27 -2.35 -7.08 50.31
CA LEU A 27 -1.11 -6.58 50.90
C LEU A 27 -1.02 -5.05 50.89
N SER A 28 -1.43 -4.41 49.79
CA SER A 28 -1.47 -2.94 49.70
C SER A 28 -2.42 -2.33 50.74
N SER A 29 -3.60 -2.93 50.95
CA SER A 29 -4.52 -2.48 52.01
C SER A 29 -3.91 -2.64 53.41
N ARG A 30 -3.19 -3.74 53.67
CA ARG A 30 -2.51 -3.97 54.95
C ARG A 30 -1.33 -3.03 55.16
N LEU A 31 -0.58 -2.72 54.11
CA LEU A 31 0.51 -1.75 54.15
C LEU A 31 -0.02 -0.37 54.52
N ALA A 32 -1.10 0.10 53.87
CA ALA A 32 -1.72 1.39 54.19
C ALA A 32 -2.17 1.46 55.66
N ALA A 33 -2.75 0.38 56.19
CA ALA A 33 -3.10 0.30 57.61
C ALA A 33 -1.88 0.32 58.54
N ALA A 34 -0.79 -0.36 58.16
CA ALA A 34 0.47 -0.36 58.92
C ALA A 34 1.18 1.00 58.89
N GLU A 35 1.15 1.71 57.77
CA GLU A 35 1.68 3.07 57.61
C GLU A 35 0.92 4.06 58.51
N ALA A 36 -0.42 3.98 58.52
CA ALA A 36 -1.24 4.78 59.41
C ALA A 36 -0.92 4.51 60.89
N ALA A 37 -0.84 3.23 61.29
CA ALA A 37 -0.49 2.84 62.66
C ALA A 37 0.91 3.30 63.07
N PHE A 38 1.89 3.25 62.15
CA PHE A 38 3.24 3.74 62.37
C PHE A 38 3.27 5.26 62.56
N GLY A 39 2.53 6.01 61.73
CA GLY A 39 2.36 7.46 61.87
C GLY A 39 1.76 7.84 63.22
N ASP A 40 0.70 7.15 63.63
CA ASP A 40 0.05 7.35 64.93
C ASP A 40 0.98 7.05 66.12
N ALA A 41 1.75 5.95 66.03
CA ALA A 41 2.71 5.58 67.07
C ALA A 41 3.82 6.64 67.20
N LYS A 42 4.34 7.15 66.07
CA LYS A 42 5.31 8.26 66.05
C LYS A 42 4.74 9.54 66.66
N ALA A 43 3.51 9.91 66.30
CA ALA A 43 2.87 11.11 66.83
C ALA A 43 2.64 11.02 68.36
N LYS A 44 2.34 9.83 68.88
CA LYS A 44 2.22 9.58 70.33
C LYS A 44 3.56 9.67 71.04
N LEU A 45 4.62 9.10 70.46
CA LEU A 45 5.98 9.21 71.00
C LEU A 45 6.47 10.66 71.01
N GLN A 46 6.23 11.41 69.92
CA GLN A 46 6.61 12.82 69.84
C GLN A 46 5.87 13.66 70.89
N ARG A 47 4.55 13.48 71.06
CA ARG A 47 3.79 14.17 72.11
C ARG A 47 4.33 13.85 73.50
N HIS A 48 4.66 12.59 73.79
CA HIS A 48 5.29 12.22 75.05
C HIS A 48 6.61 12.95 75.28
N HIS A 49 7.45 13.13 74.25
CA HIS A 49 8.70 13.90 74.39
C HIS A 49 8.48 15.40 74.64
N LEU A 50 7.33 15.95 74.26
CA LEU A 50 7.02 17.38 74.41
C LEU A 50 6.28 17.69 75.71
N GLU A 51 5.45 16.76 76.20
CA GLU A 51 4.47 17.01 77.25
C GLU A 51 4.80 16.29 78.58
N ALA A 52 5.60 15.23 78.57
CA ALA A 52 5.88 14.41 79.76
C ALA A 52 7.11 14.88 80.55
N ASP A 53 7.17 14.47 81.84
CA ASP A 53 8.34 14.67 82.68
C ASP A 53 9.41 13.63 82.32
N LEU A 54 10.44 14.09 81.60
CA LEU A 54 11.44 13.24 80.96
C LEU A 54 12.28 12.43 81.96
N ASP A 55 12.37 12.87 83.22
CA ASP A 55 13.18 12.22 84.26
C ASP A 55 12.41 11.17 85.07
N ALA A 56 11.07 11.16 85.00
CA ALA A 56 10.20 10.23 85.74
C ALA A 56 9.51 9.16 84.87
N ASP A 57 9.34 9.40 83.56
CA ASP A 57 8.49 8.60 82.67
C ASP A 57 9.24 7.62 81.74
N ASP A 58 10.44 7.18 82.11
CA ASP A 58 11.30 6.29 81.31
C ASP A 58 10.61 5.00 80.83
N LYS A 59 9.77 4.41 81.69
CA LYS A 59 9.02 3.19 81.36
C LYS A 59 7.98 3.43 80.27
N THR A 60 7.34 4.60 80.27
CA THR A 60 6.32 4.98 79.28
C THR A 60 6.98 5.29 77.94
N ARG A 61 8.12 5.99 77.96
CA ARG A 61 8.97 6.21 76.78
C ARG A 61 9.38 4.89 76.12
N ALA A 62 9.97 3.97 76.88
CA ALA A 62 10.42 2.68 76.35
C ALA A 62 9.28 1.87 75.70
N LYS A 63 8.05 1.94 76.26
CA LYS A 63 6.88 1.29 75.68
C LYS A 63 6.46 1.91 74.34
N LEU A 64 6.50 3.24 74.23
CA LEU A 64 6.16 3.94 72.99
C LEU A 64 7.21 3.68 71.90
N GLU A 65 8.50 3.68 72.26
CA GLU A 65 9.60 3.30 71.35
C GLU A 65 9.45 1.86 70.84
N ALA A 66 9.15 0.91 71.75
CA ALA A 66 8.89 -0.47 71.36
C ALA A 66 7.68 -0.60 70.42
N THR A 67 6.64 0.22 70.62
CA THR A 67 5.46 0.25 69.73
C THR A 67 5.82 0.78 68.35
N VAL A 68 6.61 1.86 68.28
CA VAL A 68 7.12 2.41 67.00
C VAL A 68 7.98 1.38 66.27
N ALA A 69 8.88 0.69 66.98
CA ALA A 69 9.72 -0.36 66.40
C ALA A 69 8.89 -1.53 65.86
N ALA A 70 7.89 -2.00 66.61
CA ALA A 70 6.99 -3.07 66.15
C ALA A 70 6.19 -2.66 64.90
N CYS A 71 5.67 -1.44 64.86
CA CYS A 71 4.99 -0.90 63.67
C CYS A 71 5.94 -0.75 62.47
N ALA A 72 7.20 -0.36 62.68
CA ALA A 72 8.20 -0.27 61.62
C ALA A 72 8.46 -1.65 60.98
N VAL A 73 8.72 -2.67 61.81
CA VAL A 73 8.95 -4.05 61.32
C VAL A 73 7.74 -4.57 60.55
N ALA A 74 6.52 -4.33 61.04
CA ALA A 74 5.31 -4.75 60.35
C ALA A 74 5.13 -4.04 58.99
N ARG A 75 5.36 -2.72 58.94
CA ARG A 75 5.31 -1.94 57.69
C ARG A 75 6.34 -2.47 56.69
N ASP A 76 7.59 -2.58 57.11
CA ASP A 76 8.69 -2.97 56.24
C ASP A 76 8.48 -4.41 55.72
N GLY A 77 7.99 -5.32 56.56
CA GLY A 77 7.61 -6.66 56.12
C GLY A 77 6.48 -6.70 55.07
N PHE A 78 5.51 -5.76 55.14
CA PHE A 78 4.49 -5.63 54.08
C PHE A 78 5.04 -5.00 52.80
N VAL A 79 5.98 -4.06 52.90
CA VAL A 79 6.69 -3.48 51.74
C VAL A 79 7.43 -4.59 51.01
N ASP A 80 8.23 -5.39 51.71
CA ASP A 80 9.00 -6.49 51.14
C ASP A 80 8.10 -7.54 50.48
N ALA A 81 7.03 -7.95 51.17
CA ALA A 81 6.06 -8.90 50.64
C ALA A 81 5.33 -8.38 49.40
N LEU A 82 5.02 -7.08 49.35
CA LEU A 82 4.40 -6.45 48.18
C LEU A 82 5.36 -6.41 46.99
N ALA A 83 6.63 -6.08 47.22
CA ALA A 83 7.67 -6.09 46.21
C ALA A 83 7.86 -7.50 45.61
N GLU A 84 7.88 -8.54 46.43
CA GLU A 84 7.97 -9.93 45.96
C GLU A 84 6.77 -10.33 45.11
N VAL A 85 5.54 -9.96 45.51
CA VAL A 85 4.33 -10.25 44.73
C VAL A 85 4.31 -9.48 43.41
N GLN A 86 4.79 -8.24 43.38
CA GLN A 86 4.93 -7.47 42.13
C GLN A 86 5.94 -8.11 41.18
N ALA A 87 7.06 -8.63 41.69
CA ALA A 87 8.01 -9.38 40.88
C ALA A 87 7.39 -10.66 40.29
N LYS A 88 6.61 -11.41 41.09
CA LYS A 88 5.87 -12.59 40.61
C LYS A 88 4.81 -12.24 39.56
N LEU A 89 4.12 -11.11 39.72
CA LEU A 89 3.17 -10.61 38.71
C LEU A 89 3.87 -10.35 37.38
N ALA A 90 4.97 -9.59 37.38
CA ALA A 90 5.73 -9.30 36.17
C ALA A 90 6.21 -10.58 35.48
N GLN A 91 6.70 -11.55 36.25
CA GLN A 91 7.14 -12.84 35.72
C GLN A 91 5.98 -13.65 35.10
N ALA A 92 4.82 -13.68 35.77
CA ALA A 92 3.65 -14.40 35.27
C ALA A 92 3.05 -13.73 34.01
N GLU A 93 3.08 -12.38 33.93
CA GLU A 93 2.68 -11.64 32.73
C GLU A 93 3.61 -11.93 31.56
N GLN A 94 4.93 -11.98 31.80
CA GLN A 94 5.92 -12.36 30.79
C GLN A 94 5.70 -13.79 30.28
N LYS A 95 5.44 -14.75 31.19
CA LYS A 95 5.14 -16.15 30.81
C LYS A 95 3.87 -16.26 29.98
N LEU A 96 2.82 -15.52 30.34
CA LEU A 96 1.57 -15.49 29.59
C LEU A 96 1.77 -14.92 28.18
N ALA A 97 2.52 -13.83 28.05
CA ALA A 97 2.84 -13.24 26.76
C ALA A 97 3.62 -14.22 25.88
N ALA A 98 4.65 -14.87 26.44
CA ALA A 98 5.45 -15.88 25.73
C ALA A 98 4.61 -17.09 25.28
N GLU A 99 3.70 -17.56 26.13
CA GLU A 99 2.81 -18.69 25.78
C GLU A 99 1.84 -18.30 24.66
N ARG A 100 1.24 -17.11 24.73
CA ARG A 100 0.33 -16.62 23.67
C ARG A 100 1.05 -16.52 22.32
N ASP A 101 2.25 -15.95 22.34
CA ASP A 101 3.12 -15.82 21.17
C ASP A 101 3.54 -17.19 20.61
N ALA A 102 3.87 -18.16 21.47
CA ALA A 102 4.18 -19.53 21.06
C ALA A 102 2.96 -20.24 20.43
N VAL A 103 1.77 -20.05 21.00
CA VAL A 103 0.51 -20.59 20.46
C VAL A 103 0.19 -19.98 19.09
N GLU A 104 0.34 -18.66 18.95
CA GLU A 104 0.09 -17.96 17.68
C GLU A 104 1.07 -18.41 16.60
N ARG A 105 2.37 -18.45 16.90
CA ARG A 105 3.40 -18.94 15.98
C ARG A 105 3.16 -20.38 15.56
N LYS A 106 2.80 -21.26 16.50
CA LYS A 106 2.47 -22.65 16.17
C LYS A 106 1.26 -22.73 15.23
N ALA A 107 0.20 -21.96 15.52
CA ALA A 107 -0.97 -21.94 14.66
C ALA A 107 -0.64 -21.42 13.24
N ALA A 108 0.19 -20.38 13.15
CA ALA A 108 0.67 -19.83 11.88
C ALA A 108 1.54 -20.83 11.10
N SER A 109 2.49 -21.49 11.76
CA SER A 109 3.36 -22.49 11.14
C SER A 109 2.55 -23.70 10.66
N ASP A 110 1.57 -24.16 11.45
CA ASP A 110 0.71 -25.29 11.10
C ASP A 110 -0.22 -24.93 9.93
N LYS A 111 -0.67 -23.67 9.84
CA LYS A 111 -1.41 -23.18 8.67
C LYS A 111 -0.53 -23.16 7.42
N LEU A 112 0.66 -22.56 7.49
CA LEU A 112 1.59 -22.51 6.35
C LEU A 112 1.98 -23.92 5.88
N ALA A 113 2.25 -24.85 6.79
CA ALA A 113 2.55 -26.24 6.44
C ALA A 113 1.40 -26.89 5.66
N ARG A 114 0.15 -26.72 6.10
CA ARG A 114 -1.03 -27.24 5.39
C ARG A 114 -1.22 -26.62 4.02
N ASP A 115 -1.00 -25.32 3.90
CA ASP A 115 -1.09 -24.60 2.63
C ASP A 115 -0.02 -25.11 1.64
N LEU A 116 1.22 -25.37 2.12
CA LEU A 116 2.29 -25.97 1.32
C LEU A 116 1.98 -27.41 0.89
N ASP A 117 1.43 -28.23 1.79
CA ASP A 117 1.00 -29.59 1.44
C ASP A 117 -0.08 -29.60 0.35
N ALA A 118 -0.96 -28.59 0.34
CA ALA A 118 -1.95 -28.42 -0.71
C ALA A 118 -1.31 -28.06 -2.06
N VAL A 119 -0.34 -27.14 -2.07
CA VAL A 119 0.42 -26.77 -3.29
C VAL A 119 1.17 -27.98 -3.84
N GLN A 120 1.86 -28.74 -2.98
CA GLN A 120 2.60 -29.94 -3.39
C GLN A 120 1.70 -31.03 -3.95
N ARG A 121 0.46 -31.16 -3.45
CA ARG A 121 -0.52 -32.10 -4.01
C ARG A 121 -1.06 -31.64 -5.36
N ALA A 122 -1.27 -30.34 -5.56
CA ALA A 122 -1.81 -29.80 -6.81
C ALA A 122 -0.78 -29.76 -7.95
N LEU A 123 0.51 -29.60 -7.65
CA LEU A 123 1.56 -29.43 -8.65
C LEU A 123 1.65 -30.60 -9.66
N PRO A 124 1.69 -31.88 -9.24
CA PRO A 124 1.74 -33.00 -10.18
C PRO A 124 0.53 -33.05 -11.11
N GLU A 125 -0.67 -32.73 -10.61
CA GLU A 125 -1.90 -32.71 -11.41
C GLU A 125 -1.86 -31.62 -12.48
N TYR A 126 -1.42 -30.41 -12.12
CA TYR A 126 -1.21 -29.31 -13.05
C TYR A 126 -0.16 -29.67 -14.14
N LEU A 127 0.97 -30.26 -13.72
CA LEU A 127 2.01 -30.68 -14.66
C LEU A 127 1.55 -31.83 -15.56
N ALA A 128 0.71 -32.74 -15.07
CA ALA A 128 0.12 -33.79 -15.91
C ALA A 128 -0.86 -33.21 -16.93
N ALA A 129 -1.73 -32.28 -16.52
CA ALA A 129 -2.72 -31.65 -17.39
C ALA A 129 -2.07 -30.85 -18.53
N GLY A 130 -1.05 -30.03 -18.22
CA GLY A 130 -0.33 -29.29 -19.27
C GLY A 130 0.44 -30.20 -20.21
N ARG A 131 1.01 -31.32 -19.74
CA ARG A 131 1.66 -32.31 -20.61
C ARG A 131 0.65 -32.94 -21.56
N GLY A 132 -0.53 -33.28 -21.06
CA GLY A 132 -1.62 -33.80 -21.88
C GLY A 132 -2.04 -32.83 -22.99
N LEU A 133 -2.16 -31.53 -22.67
CA LEU A 133 -2.48 -30.50 -23.66
C LEU A 133 -1.37 -30.33 -24.70
N ALA A 134 -0.11 -30.27 -24.26
CA ALA A 134 1.03 -30.14 -25.17
C ALA A 134 1.11 -31.33 -26.13
N CYS A 135 0.98 -32.57 -25.63
CA CYS A 135 0.94 -33.78 -26.46
C CYS A 135 -0.21 -33.76 -27.46
N ALA A 136 -1.40 -33.28 -27.08
CA ALA A 136 -2.53 -33.15 -28.00
C ALA A 136 -2.24 -32.15 -29.13
N LEU A 137 -1.60 -31.01 -28.82
CA LEU A 137 -1.23 -30.01 -29.81
C LEU A 137 -0.12 -30.48 -30.76
N GLU A 138 0.82 -31.30 -30.27
CA GLU A 138 1.87 -31.92 -31.09
C GLU A 138 1.31 -32.85 -32.19
N THR A 139 0.13 -33.45 -31.98
CA THR A 139 -0.53 -34.24 -33.04
C THR A 139 -0.93 -33.39 -34.25
N ILE A 140 -1.09 -32.08 -34.05
CA ILE A 140 -1.46 -31.08 -35.07
C ILE A 140 -0.24 -30.19 -35.40
N HIS A 141 0.98 -30.70 -35.24
CA HIS A 141 2.25 -29.98 -35.46
C HIS A 141 2.39 -29.32 -36.84
N HIS A 142 1.65 -29.78 -37.85
CA HIS A 142 1.62 -29.16 -39.17
C HIS A 142 1.03 -27.74 -39.13
N ASN A 143 0.27 -27.39 -38.09
CA ASN A 143 -0.13 -26.03 -37.79
C ASN A 143 0.94 -25.35 -36.91
N PHE A 144 1.54 -24.28 -37.44
CA PHE A 144 2.61 -23.55 -36.76
C PHE A 144 2.22 -23.07 -35.35
N GLU A 145 1.03 -22.50 -35.18
CA GLU A 145 0.56 -22.00 -33.89
C GLU A 145 0.38 -23.13 -32.86
N ALA A 146 -0.14 -24.29 -33.29
CA ALA A 146 -0.27 -25.45 -32.42
C ALA A 146 1.11 -25.93 -31.91
N ALA A 147 2.13 -25.97 -32.78
CA ALA A 147 3.49 -26.33 -32.41
C ALA A 147 4.12 -25.30 -31.46
N GLN A 148 3.88 -24.00 -31.68
CA GLN A 148 4.35 -22.93 -30.81
C GLN A 148 3.72 -23.00 -29.41
N ILE A 149 2.40 -23.24 -29.33
CA ILE A 149 1.70 -23.39 -28.05
C ILE A 149 2.21 -24.62 -27.30
N ALA A 150 2.39 -25.77 -27.98
CA ALA A 150 2.95 -26.97 -27.35
C ALA A 150 4.34 -26.71 -26.74
N THR A 151 5.22 -26.04 -27.49
CA THR A 151 6.57 -25.66 -27.04
C THR A 151 6.50 -24.72 -25.83
N PHE A 152 5.61 -23.72 -25.87
CA PHE A 152 5.40 -22.79 -24.77
C PHE A 152 4.96 -23.51 -23.49
N ILE A 153 4.01 -24.44 -23.60
CA ILE A 153 3.53 -25.23 -22.46
C ILE A 153 4.67 -26.06 -21.86
N HIS A 154 5.42 -26.81 -22.67
CA HIS A 154 6.55 -27.62 -22.17
C HIS A 154 7.59 -26.77 -21.44
N ASN A 155 7.98 -25.63 -22.03
CA ASN A 155 8.93 -24.71 -21.42
C ASN A 155 8.40 -24.13 -20.11
N GLY A 156 7.14 -23.71 -20.08
CA GLY A 156 6.49 -23.20 -18.88
C GLY A 156 6.42 -24.25 -17.77
N GLN A 157 6.10 -25.49 -18.11
CA GLN A 157 6.04 -26.59 -17.15
C GLN A 157 7.41 -26.90 -16.53
N ALA A 158 8.46 -26.98 -17.35
CA ALA A 158 9.82 -27.20 -16.86
C ALA A 158 10.27 -26.07 -15.90
N GLN A 159 9.96 -24.81 -16.24
CA GLN A 159 10.26 -23.68 -15.37
C GLN A 159 9.48 -23.73 -14.05
N ILE A 160 8.17 -24.03 -14.12
CA ILE A 160 7.31 -24.12 -12.94
C ILE A 160 7.77 -25.26 -12.01
N GLU A 161 8.12 -26.42 -12.55
CA GLU A 161 8.59 -27.56 -11.76
C GLU A 161 9.86 -27.21 -10.97
N ILE A 162 10.85 -26.59 -11.63
CA ILE A 162 12.08 -26.14 -10.98
C ILE A 162 11.77 -25.06 -9.93
N ALA A 163 11.02 -24.03 -10.30
CA ALA A 163 10.71 -22.92 -9.40
C ALA A 163 9.94 -23.41 -8.15
N ALA A 164 8.98 -24.32 -8.33
CA ALA A 164 8.22 -24.88 -7.23
C ALA A 164 9.11 -25.72 -6.29
N ALA A 165 10.09 -26.47 -6.81
CA ALA A 165 11.02 -27.22 -5.98
C ALA A 165 11.81 -26.31 -5.02
N PHE A 166 12.28 -25.15 -5.49
CA PHE A 166 12.97 -24.17 -4.65
C PHE A 166 12.02 -23.51 -3.64
N VAL A 167 10.92 -22.93 -4.11
CA VAL A 167 10.00 -22.15 -3.27
C VAL A 167 9.38 -23.02 -2.17
N VAL A 168 8.97 -24.25 -2.50
CA VAL A 168 8.37 -25.14 -1.50
C VAL A 168 9.39 -25.54 -0.42
N GLN A 169 10.65 -25.81 -0.80
CA GLN A 169 11.68 -26.14 0.18
C GLN A 169 12.04 -24.95 1.07
N GLU A 170 12.17 -23.76 0.48
CA GLU A 170 12.41 -22.52 1.24
C GLU A 170 11.27 -22.25 2.23
N LEU A 171 10.02 -22.31 1.78
CA LEU A 171 8.86 -22.06 2.64
C LEU A 171 8.72 -23.13 3.74
N ARG A 172 9.12 -24.37 3.51
CA ARG A 172 9.20 -25.39 4.57
C ARG A 172 10.22 -25.05 5.65
N ASN A 173 11.37 -24.49 5.27
CA ASN A 173 12.34 -24.01 6.26
C ASN A 173 11.75 -22.84 7.06
N THR A 174 10.99 -21.95 6.40
CA THR A 174 10.28 -20.85 7.04
C THR A 174 9.22 -21.32 8.04
N VAL A 175 8.53 -22.44 7.79
CA VAL A 175 7.62 -23.06 8.79
C VAL A 175 8.34 -23.32 10.11
N GLY A 176 9.53 -23.92 10.05
CA GLY A 176 10.37 -24.15 11.24
C GLY A 176 10.80 -22.84 11.89
N ALA A 177 11.29 -21.89 11.09
CA ALA A 177 11.73 -20.59 11.58
C ALA A 177 10.62 -19.77 12.26
N ILE A 178 9.38 -19.82 11.75
CA ILE A 178 8.21 -19.18 12.39
C ILE A 178 7.91 -19.86 13.72
N ARG A 179 7.92 -21.19 13.77
CA ARG A 179 7.66 -21.94 14.99
C ARG A 179 8.69 -21.63 16.09
N ASP A 180 9.94 -21.49 15.71
CA ASP A 180 11.05 -21.21 16.64
C ASP A 180 11.20 -19.71 16.98
N GLY A 181 10.41 -18.84 16.34
CA GLY A 181 10.47 -17.39 16.53
C GLY A 181 11.65 -16.70 15.82
N ALA A 182 12.38 -17.41 14.96
CA ALA A 182 13.46 -16.85 14.15
C ALA A 182 12.94 -16.07 12.91
N ALA A 183 11.71 -16.33 12.48
CA ALA A 183 11.03 -15.60 11.42
C ALA A 183 9.71 -14.98 11.92
N PRO A 184 9.31 -13.81 11.41
CA PRO A 184 8.03 -13.19 11.76
C PRO A 184 6.85 -13.99 11.19
N ILE A 185 5.70 -13.89 11.86
CA ILE A 185 4.44 -14.43 11.34
C ILE A 185 4.06 -13.63 10.07
N PRO A 186 3.87 -14.30 8.92
CA PRO A 186 3.46 -13.61 7.69
C PRO A 186 2.13 -12.90 7.88
N ALA A 187 2.06 -11.64 7.43
CA ALA A 187 0.81 -10.88 7.44
C ALA A 187 -0.27 -11.59 6.60
N ALA A 188 -1.52 -11.48 7.03
CA ALA A 188 -2.63 -12.00 6.26
C ALA A 188 -2.68 -11.31 4.89
N ASN A 189 -2.69 -12.09 3.82
CA ASN A 189 -2.77 -11.55 2.48
C ASN A 189 -4.21 -11.07 2.24
N HIS A 190 -4.44 -9.76 2.32
CA HIS A 190 -5.68 -9.13 1.86
C HIS A 190 -5.60 -9.11 0.33
N GLY A 191 -6.12 -10.17 -0.31
CA GLY A 191 -5.90 -10.47 -1.72
C GLY A 191 -5.77 -9.24 -2.63
N ALA A 192 -4.68 -9.18 -3.39
CA ALA A 192 -4.49 -8.14 -4.39
C ALA A 192 -5.67 -8.21 -5.37
N ALA A 193 -6.42 -7.10 -5.48
CA ALA A 193 -7.40 -6.96 -6.55
C ALA A 193 -6.67 -7.12 -7.88
N LEU A 194 -6.96 -8.19 -8.61
CA LEU A 194 -6.51 -8.36 -9.98
C LEU A 194 -7.20 -7.26 -10.79
N ASN A 195 -6.51 -6.14 -11.00
CA ASN A 195 -6.97 -5.06 -11.86
C ASN A 195 -6.86 -5.52 -13.31
N SER A 196 -7.79 -6.37 -13.74
CA SER A 196 -8.01 -6.74 -15.13
C SER A 196 -9.10 -5.89 -15.75
N THR A 197 -9.07 -4.56 -15.54
CA THR A 197 -9.86 -3.64 -16.37
C THR A 197 -8.99 -3.21 -17.54
N PRO A 198 -9.31 -3.61 -18.79
CA PRO A 198 -8.68 -3.03 -19.96
C PRO A 198 -8.91 -1.52 -19.93
N GLN A 199 -7.85 -0.75 -20.07
CA GLN A 199 -7.94 0.69 -20.22
C GLN A 199 -8.90 1.00 -21.39
N PRO A 200 -9.93 1.86 -21.21
CA PRO A 200 -10.85 2.17 -22.29
C PRO A 200 -10.08 2.75 -23.47
N ALA A 201 -10.30 2.19 -24.66
CA ALA A 201 -9.65 2.63 -25.89
C ALA A 201 -9.86 4.15 -26.07
N PRO A 202 -8.80 4.91 -26.43
CA PRO A 202 -8.92 6.35 -26.60
C PRO A 202 -9.93 6.69 -27.71
N PRO A 203 -10.65 7.81 -27.60
CA PRO A 203 -11.72 8.15 -28.52
C PRO A 203 -11.17 8.38 -29.93
N THR A 204 -11.79 7.73 -30.92
CA THR A 204 -11.51 7.89 -32.35
C THR A 204 -12.67 8.59 -33.05
N THR A 205 -12.37 9.37 -34.09
CA THR A 205 -13.36 10.06 -34.93
C THR A 205 -13.11 9.74 -36.39
N THR A 206 -14.19 9.57 -37.15
CA THR A 206 -14.13 9.39 -38.61
C THR A 206 -14.22 10.74 -39.31
N VAL A 207 -13.27 11.02 -40.20
CA VAL A 207 -13.24 12.22 -41.07
C VAL A 207 -13.18 11.82 -42.54
N PHE A 208 -13.67 12.68 -43.43
CA PHE A 208 -13.60 12.46 -44.87
C PHE A 208 -12.38 13.16 -45.46
N MET A 209 -11.48 12.39 -46.07
CA MET A 209 -10.20 12.89 -46.56
C MET A 209 -10.35 13.60 -47.91
N LEU A 210 -9.91 14.84 -48.02
CA LEU A 210 -9.81 15.54 -49.30
C LEU A 210 -8.46 15.34 -49.98
N ARG A 211 -7.43 14.92 -49.23
CA ARG A 211 -6.08 14.58 -49.71
C ARG A 211 -5.58 13.33 -48.97
N SER A 212 -4.67 12.59 -49.59
CA SER A 212 -4.06 11.43 -48.96
C SER A 212 -3.16 11.86 -47.80
N ALA A 213 -3.19 11.11 -46.71
CA ALA A 213 -2.40 11.43 -45.53
C ALA A 213 -1.89 10.19 -44.81
N LYS A 214 -0.78 10.33 -44.10
CA LYS A 214 -0.24 9.32 -43.18
C LYS A 214 -0.31 9.84 -41.75
N TYR A 215 -0.61 8.95 -40.81
CA TYR A 215 -0.75 9.27 -39.39
C TYR A 215 -0.44 8.04 -38.53
N HIS A 216 -0.19 8.22 -37.23
CA HIS A 216 -0.13 7.11 -36.29
C HIS A 216 -1.51 6.86 -35.63
N ASP A 217 -1.94 5.60 -35.58
CA ASP A 217 -3.13 5.21 -34.82
C ASP A 217 -2.86 5.19 -33.31
N HIS A 218 -3.91 4.92 -32.53
CA HIS A 218 -3.83 4.85 -31.07
C HIS A 218 -2.85 3.79 -30.54
N ASP A 219 -2.51 2.78 -31.35
CA ASP A 219 -1.53 1.74 -31.03
C ASP A 219 -0.11 2.12 -31.48
N GLY A 220 0.09 3.36 -31.96
CA GLY A 220 1.36 3.84 -32.50
C GLY A 220 1.74 3.22 -33.85
N ARG A 221 0.77 2.63 -34.58
CA ARG A 221 1.02 2.04 -35.90
C ARG A 221 0.79 3.08 -36.98
N LYS A 222 1.72 3.14 -37.94
CA LYS A 222 1.57 3.98 -39.13
C LYS A 222 0.39 3.51 -39.97
N ARG A 223 -0.54 4.42 -40.23
CA ARG A 223 -1.70 4.24 -41.08
C ARG A 223 -1.66 5.22 -42.24
N PHE A 224 -2.30 4.80 -43.32
CA PHE A 224 -2.51 5.60 -44.51
C PHE A 224 -4.01 5.83 -44.69
N ALA A 225 -4.37 7.07 -44.98
CA ALA A 225 -5.72 7.50 -45.31
C ALA A 225 -5.75 7.96 -46.77
N GLY A 226 -6.52 7.28 -47.61
CA GLY A 226 -6.65 7.60 -49.02
C GLY A 226 -7.43 8.90 -49.24
N GLN A 227 -7.09 9.63 -50.30
CA GLN A 227 -7.90 10.77 -50.76
C GLN A 227 -9.31 10.30 -51.18
N TRP A 228 -10.32 11.06 -50.77
CA TRP A 228 -11.75 10.82 -50.97
C TRP A 228 -12.27 9.55 -50.30
N GLU A 229 -11.64 9.15 -49.20
CA GLU A 229 -12.05 8.05 -48.34
C GLU A 229 -12.41 8.53 -46.93
N ASP A 230 -13.17 7.71 -46.21
CA ASP A 230 -13.43 7.93 -44.79
C ASP A 230 -12.27 7.29 -43.99
N ALA A 231 -11.61 8.07 -43.14
CA ALA A 231 -10.55 7.58 -42.27
C ALA A 231 -10.95 7.75 -40.81
N THR A 232 -10.82 6.66 -40.03
CA THR A 232 -11.05 6.68 -38.57
C THR A 232 -9.71 6.79 -37.88
N MET A 233 -9.50 7.87 -37.14
CA MET A 233 -8.22 8.21 -36.52
C MET A 233 -8.44 8.82 -35.12
N PRO A 234 -7.38 8.94 -34.28
CA PRO A 234 -7.50 9.60 -32.99
C PRO A 234 -8.09 11.01 -33.12
N VAL A 235 -8.89 11.44 -32.14
CA VAL A 235 -9.58 12.75 -32.18
C VAL A 235 -8.61 13.91 -32.44
N ALA A 236 -7.43 13.90 -31.82
CA ALA A 236 -6.42 14.94 -32.01
C ALA A 236 -5.90 15.01 -33.46
N THR A 237 -5.61 13.85 -34.05
CA THR A 237 -5.19 13.72 -35.46
C THR A 237 -6.31 14.16 -36.40
N ALA A 238 -7.56 13.76 -36.13
CA ALA A 238 -8.72 14.18 -36.90
C ALA A 238 -8.89 15.71 -36.88
N GLN A 239 -8.80 16.33 -35.70
CA GLN A 239 -8.86 17.79 -35.56
C GLN A 239 -7.70 18.50 -36.27
N HIS A 240 -6.51 17.91 -36.27
CA HIS A 240 -5.37 18.43 -37.01
C HIS A 240 -5.60 18.37 -38.53
N ALA A 241 -6.08 17.25 -39.05
CA ALA A 241 -6.43 17.09 -40.46
C ALA A 241 -7.51 18.07 -40.93
N LEU A 242 -8.51 18.34 -40.08
CA LEU A 242 -9.55 19.35 -40.34
C LEU A 242 -8.97 20.77 -40.39
N ARG A 243 -8.05 21.11 -39.48
CA ARG A 243 -7.39 22.44 -39.45
C ARG A 243 -6.52 22.68 -40.67
N LEU A 244 -5.82 21.65 -41.16
CA LEU A 244 -4.98 21.74 -42.36
C LEU A 244 -5.78 21.70 -43.68
N GLY A 245 -7.12 21.55 -43.61
CA GLY A 245 -7.96 21.41 -44.81
C GLY A 245 -7.70 20.12 -45.59
N VAL A 246 -7.00 19.15 -44.97
CA VAL A 246 -6.67 17.84 -45.54
C VAL A 246 -7.87 16.90 -45.44
N ALA A 247 -8.71 17.10 -44.43
CA ALA A 247 -9.97 16.40 -44.24
C ALA A 247 -11.13 17.38 -43.99
N VAL A 248 -12.36 16.91 -44.16
CA VAL A 248 -13.60 17.61 -43.82
C VAL A 248 -14.51 16.72 -42.97
N ALA A 249 -15.50 17.32 -42.34
CA ALA A 249 -16.52 16.57 -41.62
C ALA A 249 -17.25 15.60 -42.56
N VAL A 250 -17.62 14.42 -42.05
CA VAL A 250 -18.37 13.41 -42.81
C VAL A 250 -19.76 13.88 -43.28
N THR A 251 -20.24 15.00 -42.76
CA THR A 251 -21.49 15.66 -43.16
C THR A 251 -21.32 16.63 -44.33
N ASP A 252 -20.09 16.87 -44.81
CA ASP A 252 -19.83 17.77 -45.94
C ASP A 252 -20.41 17.18 -47.25
N PRO A 253 -21.15 17.96 -48.06
CA PRO A 253 -21.76 17.48 -49.31
C PRO A 253 -20.74 16.93 -50.31
N ARG A 254 -19.46 17.35 -50.23
CA ARG A 254 -18.37 16.84 -51.07
C ARG A 254 -18.11 15.34 -50.85
N ARG A 255 -18.42 14.81 -49.66
CA ARG A 255 -18.33 13.36 -49.41
C ARG A 255 -19.26 12.58 -50.31
N ALA A 256 -20.51 13.03 -50.47
CA ALA A 256 -21.48 12.33 -51.32
C ALA A 256 -21.10 12.34 -52.80
N GLN A 257 -20.35 13.37 -53.23
CA GLN A 257 -19.95 13.56 -54.62
C GLN A 257 -18.62 12.85 -54.98
N LEU A 258 -17.66 12.83 -54.05
CA LEU A 258 -16.28 12.42 -54.33
C LEU A 258 -15.90 11.06 -53.75
N ARG A 259 -16.69 10.52 -52.81
CA ARG A 259 -16.35 9.26 -52.13
C ARG A 259 -16.20 8.11 -53.14
N GLY A 260 -15.02 7.50 -53.15
CA GLY A 260 -14.69 6.40 -54.07
C GLY A 260 -14.29 6.83 -55.49
N ALA A 261 -14.19 8.13 -55.79
CA ALA A 261 -13.90 8.61 -57.14
C ALA A 261 -12.44 8.40 -57.61
N ARG A 262 -11.49 8.09 -56.72
CA ARG A 262 -10.05 8.01 -57.06
C ARG A 262 -9.62 6.65 -57.62
N GLY A 263 -10.35 5.57 -57.34
CA GLY A 263 -9.91 4.22 -57.66
C GLY A 263 -8.73 3.73 -56.79
N GLY A 264 -8.47 2.41 -56.78
CA GLY A 264 -7.64 1.72 -55.78
C GLY A 264 -6.11 1.81 -55.91
N ASP A 265 -5.57 2.61 -56.83
CA ASP A 265 -4.12 2.75 -57.01
C ASP A 265 -3.56 3.84 -56.09
N PHE A 266 -3.22 3.44 -54.86
CA PHE A 266 -2.59 4.31 -53.87
C PHE A 266 -1.11 3.97 -53.71
N ASN A 267 -0.24 4.97 -53.90
CA ASN A 267 1.16 4.88 -53.48
C ASN A 267 1.34 5.64 -52.16
N PRO A 268 1.56 4.95 -51.02
CA PRO A 268 1.75 5.59 -49.71
C PRO A 268 3.02 6.44 -49.60
N GLN A 269 3.93 6.33 -50.57
CA GLN A 269 5.20 7.07 -50.63
C GLN A 269 5.17 8.22 -51.64
N ALA A 270 4.01 8.55 -52.22
CA ALA A 270 3.90 9.65 -53.16
C ALA A 270 4.11 11.00 -52.47
N SER A 271 4.68 11.96 -53.20
CA SER A 271 5.02 13.30 -52.68
C SER A 271 3.80 14.17 -52.37
N ASP A 272 2.61 13.77 -52.81
CA ASP A 272 1.33 14.44 -52.55
C ASP A 272 0.67 13.99 -51.22
N VAL A 273 1.24 12.99 -50.52
CA VAL A 273 0.77 12.46 -49.24
C VAL A 273 1.20 13.36 -48.08
N VAL A 274 0.22 13.89 -47.35
CA VAL A 274 0.46 14.78 -46.21
C VAL A 274 0.81 13.98 -44.96
N ASP A 275 1.85 14.40 -44.23
CA ASP A 275 2.17 13.85 -42.91
C ASP A 275 1.38 14.60 -41.83
N LEU A 276 0.44 13.92 -41.17
CA LEU A 276 -0.37 14.53 -40.10
C LEU A 276 0.32 14.49 -38.73
N ASP A 277 1.48 13.85 -38.61
CA ASP A 277 2.24 13.77 -37.36
C ASP A 277 3.44 14.74 -37.36
N THR A 278 3.76 15.36 -38.50
CA THR A 278 4.80 16.38 -38.57
C THR A 278 4.23 17.71 -38.07
N GLU A 279 4.57 18.10 -36.83
CA GLU A 279 4.28 19.45 -36.35
C GLU A 279 5.02 20.49 -37.21
N GLU A 280 4.31 21.20 -38.09
CA GLU A 280 4.75 22.55 -38.47
C GLU A 280 4.70 23.42 -37.21
N LYS A 281 5.86 23.61 -36.57
CA LYS A 281 6.07 24.75 -35.68
C LYS A 281 5.64 25.99 -36.47
N PRO A 282 4.77 26.86 -35.91
CA PRO A 282 4.40 28.08 -36.61
C PRO A 282 5.68 28.85 -36.88
N THR A 283 5.98 29.07 -38.17
CA THR A 283 7.05 29.95 -38.61
C THR A 283 6.74 31.32 -38.03
N ARG A 284 7.33 31.65 -36.87
CA ARG A 284 7.43 33.04 -36.41
C ARG A 284 8.07 33.80 -37.57
N ALA A 285 7.37 34.82 -38.06
CA ALA A 285 7.97 35.83 -38.93
C ALA A 285 9.33 36.24 -38.34
N PRO A 286 10.37 36.48 -39.16
CA PRO A 286 11.67 36.90 -38.64
C PRO A 286 11.46 38.12 -37.74
N GLN A 287 11.78 37.97 -36.46
CA GLN A 287 11.87 39.10 -35.55
C GLN A 287 13.01 39.97 -36.08
N ILE A 288 12.66 41.16 -36.56
CA ILE A 288 13.62 42.24 -36.76
C ILE A 288 14.30 42.42 -35.40
N GLU A 289 15.60 42.15 -35.32
CA GLU A 289 16.40 42.45 -34.15
C GLU A 289 16.23 43.94 -33.82
N PRO A 290 15.82 44.30 -32.59
CA PRO A 290 15.78 45.70 -32.20
C PRO A 290 17.22 46.23 -32.11
N ASP A 291 17.45 47.35 -32.79
CA ASP A 291 18.69 48.12 -32.86
C ASP A 291 19.36 48.24 -31.46
N PRO A 292 20.64 47.85 -31.29
CA PRO A 292 21.33 47.80 -29.99
C PRO A 292 21.33 49.12 -29.21
N VAL A 293 21.09 50.26 -29.87
CA VAL A 293 21.01 51.59 -29.22
C VAL A 293 19.78 51.72 -28.29
N LEU A 294 18.69 50.96 -28.53
CA LEU A 294 17.50 51.02 -27.67
C LEU A 294 17.67 50.26 -26.34
N HIS A 295 18.62 49.33 -26.25
CA HIS A 295 18.87 48.57 -25.03
C HIS A 295 19.64 49.40 -23.98
N GLU A 296 20.49 50.33 -24.41
CA GLU A 296 21.29 51.18 -23.50
C GLU A 296 20.50 52.36 -22.91
N ALA A 297 19.38 52.76 -23.51
CA ALA A 297 18.63 53.95 -23.10
C ALA A 297 17.57 53.71 -21.98
N GLY A 298 17.45 52.49 -21.45
CA GLY A 298 16.68 52.22 -20.22
C GLY A 298 15.19 52.56 -20.27
N PHE A 299 14.55 52.51 -21.44
CA PHE A 299 13.12 52.78 -21.56
C PHE A 299 12.29 51.67 -20.92
N VAL A 300 11.59 52.00 -19.84
CA VAL A 300 10.58 51.12 -19.24
C VAL A 300 9.26 51.31 -20.00
N ALA A 301 8.71 50.22 -20.53
CA ALA A 301 7.40 50.21 -21.14
C ALA A 301 6.33 50.56 -20.08
N LEU A 302 5.67 51.70 -20.24
CA LEU A 302 4.51 52.07 -19.44
C LEU A 302 3.30 51.25 -19.90
N ASP A 303 2.81 50.38 -19.02
CA ASP A 303 1.54 49.69 -19.21
C ASP A 303 0.38 50.70 -19.13
N ARG A 304 -0.27 50.95 -20.26
CA ARG A 304 -1.41 51.88 -20.39
C ARG A 304 -2.76 51.16 -20.41
N THR A 305 -2.82 49.87 -20.11
CA THR A 305 -4.07 49.10 -20.17
C THR A 305 -5.12 49.54 -19.13
N ALA A 306 -4.74 50.34 -18.14
CA ALA A 306 -5.64 50.90 -17.13
C ALA A 306 -6.16 52.33 -17.40
N GLU A 307 -5.72 53.02 -18.48
CA GLU A 307 -6.26 54.33 -18.85
C GLU A 307 -7.45 54.19 -19.81
N THR A 308 -8.67 54.17 -19.28
CA THR A 308 -9.89 54.41 -20.09
C THR A 308 -9.88 55.85 -20.59
N ARG A 309 -9.44 56.05 -21.84
CA ARG A 309 -9.63 57.31 -22.55
C ARG A 309 -10.88 57.20 -23.42
N THR A 310 -11.95 57.83 -22.97
CA THR A 310 -13.17 58.03 -23.75
C THR A 310 -12.86 59.00 -24.87
N ILE A 311 -12.93 58.55 -26.13
CA ILE A 311 -12.86 59.44 -27.29
C ILE A 311 -14.29 59.81 -27.63
N GLU A 312 -14.71 61.02 -27.28
CA GLU A 312 -15.94 61.62 -27.80
C GLU A 312 -15.69 62.01 -29.26
N ILE A 313 -16.43 61.38 -30.18
CA ILE A 313 -16.45 61.77 -31.59
C ILE A 313 -17.72 62.60 -31.77
N GLU A 314 -17.56 63.91 -31.89
CA GLU A 314 -18.63 64.80 -32.35
C GLU A 314 -19.02 64.42 -33.79
N VAL A 315 -20.30 64.14 -33.99
CA VAL A 315 -20.92 63.94 -35.30
C VAL A 315 -21.51 65.28 -35.76
N PRO A 316 -21.01 65.91 -36.83
CA PRO A 316 -21.71 67.02 -37.45
C PRO A 316 -22.85 66.47 -38.33
N GLY A 317 -24.07 66.89 -38.03
CA GLY A 317 -25.28 66.57 -38.78
C GLY A 317 -25.59 67.54 -39.92
N ALA A 318 -26.54 67.07 -40.74
CA ALA A 318 -27.22 67.68 -41.90
C ALA A 318 -26.44 67.72 -43.22
#